data_AF-A0AA42E7E6-F1
#
_entry.id   AF-A0AA42E7E6-F1
#
_cell.length_a   1.000
_cell.length_b   1.000
_cell.length_c   1.000
_cell.angle_alpha   90.00
_cell.angle_beta   90.00
_cell.angle_gamma   90.00
#
_symmetry.space_group_name_H-M   'P 1'
#
loop_
_entity.id
_entity.type
_entity.pdbx_description
1 polymer ?
#
loop_
_entity_poly.entity_id
_entity_poly.type
_entity_poly.pdbx_seq_one_letter_code
_entity_poly.pdbx_strand_id
1 'polypeptide(L)'
;MAAAMSASLAEQLQAVTLAHAGERARVRQQQREGLTGPELELKQRHVLALRAARETLVKLLNDETPGRARLQHDAMVAAHGAPDLSDPTEPYSERQ
;
A
#
# COMPACT_ATOMS: atom_id res chain seq x y z
N MET A 1 -2.19 20.32 -21.73
CA MET A 1 -2.80 18.98 -21.60
C MET A 1 -2.05 18.04 -20.65
N ALA A 2 -0.72 17.92 -20.73
CA ALA A 2 0.06 17.01 -19.87
C ALA A 2 -0.14 17.18 -18.35
N ALA A 3 -0.26 18.42 -17.85
CA ALA A 3 -0.45 18.69 -16.42
C ALA A 3 -1.78 18.11 -15.86
N ALA A 4 -2.86 18.13 -16.64
CA ALA A 4 -4.15 17.58 -16.22
C ALA A 4 -4.17 16.05 -16.21
N MET A 5 -3.47 15.41 -17.16
CA MET A 5 -3.26 13.95 -17.16
C MET A 5 -2.43 13.50 -15.96
N SER A 6 -1.35 14.20 -15.64
CA SER A 6 -0.49 13.85 -14.50
C SER A 6 -1.19 14.02 -13.15
N ALA A 7 -2.10 15.01 -13.01
CA ALA A 7 -2.94 15.17 -11.83
C ALA A 7 -3.91 13.98 -11.67
N SER A 8 -4.53 13.56 -12.77
CA SER A 8 -5.42 12.38 -12.77
C SER A 8 -4.68 11.08 -12.44
N LEU A 9 -3.45 10.90 -12.93
CA LEU A 9 -2.63 9.72 -12.61
C LEU A 9 -2.17 9.69 -11.16
N ALA A 10 -1.80 10.84 -10.58
CA ALA A 10 -1.44 10.93 -9.18
C ALA A 10 -2.63 10.59 -8.26
N GLU A 11 -3.83 11.08 -8.61
CA GLU A 11 -5.08 10.75 -7.90
C GLU A 11 -5.42 9.25 -8.01
N GLN A 12 -5.30 8.67 -9.21
CA GLN A 12 -5.49 7.23 -9.41
C GLN A 12 -4.48 6.41 -8.61
N LEU A 13 -3.21 6.80 -8.60
CA LEU A 13 -2.17 6.15 -7.82
C LEU A 13 -2.48 6.21 -6.31
N GLN A 14 -2.93 7.36 -5.82
CA GLN A 14 -3.34 7.53 -4.44
C GLN A 14 -4.54 6.63 -4.10
N ALA A 15 -5.58 6.61 -4.93
CA ALA A 15 -6.75 5.77 -4.74
C ALA A 15 -6.40 4.27 -4.69
N VAL A 16 -5.58 3.80 -5.62
CA VAL A 16 -5.13 2.39 -5.65
C VAL A 16 -4.24 2.07 -4.45
N THR A 17 -3.40 3.01 -4.01
CA THR A 17 -2.57 2.82 -2.81
C THR A 17 -3.42 2.67 -1.55
N LEU A 18 -4.45 3.50 -1.38
CA LEU A 18 -5.39 3.40 -0.26
C LEU A 18 -6.19 2.10 -0.30
N ALA A 19 -6.69 1.71 -1.48
CA ALA A 19 -7.40 0.45 -1.66
C ALA A 19 -6.51 -0.76 -1.33
N HIS A 20 -5.27 -0.79 -1.81
CA HIS A 20 -4.30 -1.85 -1.51
C HIS A 20 -4.02 -1.95 0.00
N ALA A 21 -3.80 -0.81 0.67
CA ALA A 21 -3.55 -0.79 2.11
C ALA A 21 -4.76 -1.30 2.91
N GLY A 22 -5.97 -0.86 2.55
CA GLY A 22 -7.23 -1.29 3.17
C GLY A 22 -7.51 -2.78 2.99
N GLU A 23 -7.40 -3.30 1.76
CA GLU A 23 -7.61 -4.72 1.47
C GLU A 23 -6.55 -5.60 2.14
N ARG A 24 -5.29 -5.17 2.18
CA ARG A 24 -4.24 -5.89 2.91
C ARG A 24 -4.54 -5.98 4.41
N ALA A 25 -5.02 -4.88 5.02
CA ALA A 25 -5.39 -4.86 6.43
C ALA A 25 -6.59 -5.78 6.70
N ARG A 26 -7.62 -5.73 5.84
CA ARG A 26 -8.79 -6.62 5.92
C ARG A 26 -8.43 -8.10 5.80
N VAL A 27 -7.58 -8.47 4.85
CA VAL A 27 -7.12 -9.86 4.69
C VAL A 27 -6.37 -10.32 5.94
N ARG A 28 -5.50 -9.49 6.52
CA ARG A 28 -4.79 -9.83 7.77
C ARG A 28 -5.74 -10.02 8.95
N GLN A 29 -6.75 -9.15 9.07
CA GLN A 29 -7.77 -9.29 10.11
C GLN A 29 -8.56 -10.60 9.92
N GLN A 30 -9.04 -10.86 8.71
CA GLN A 30 -9.81 -12.07 8.40
C GLN A 30 -8.99 -13.35 8.61
N GLN A 31 -7.69 -13.34 8.32
CA GLN A 31 -6.79 -14.43 8.65
C GLN A 31 -6.71 -14.69 10.16
N ARG A 32 -6.66 -13.64 10.99
CA ARG A 32 -6.72 -13.75 12.46
C ARG A 32 -8.08 -14.29 12.93
N GLU A 33 -9.15 -13.99 12.21
CA GLU A 33 -10.51 -14.51 12.43
C GLU A 33 -10.70 -15.94 11.88
N GLY A 34 -9.68 -16.53 11.27
CA GLY A 34 -9.69 -17.93 10.81
C GLY A 34 -10.01 -18.14 9.32
N LEU A 35 -10.01 -17.09 8.50
CA LEU A 35 -10.16 -17.20 7.05
C LEU A 35 -9.00 -18.01 6.45
N THR A 36 -9.34 -19.11 5.77
CA THR A 36 -8.38 -20.04 5.16
C THR A 36 -8.88 -20.58 3.82
N GLY A 37 -8.04 -21.34 3.12
CA GLY A 37 -8.43 -22.04 1.91
C GLY A 37 -8.65 -21.13 0.70
N PRO A 38 -9.51 -21.54 -0.27
CA PRO A 38 -9.68 -20.85 -1.54
C PRO A 38 -10.13 -19.39 -1.43
N GLU A 39 -10.93 -19.07 -0.41
CA GLU A 39 -11.38 -17.71 -0.18
C GLU A 39 -10.21 -16.80 0.23
N LEU A 40 -9.33 -17.27 1.11
CA LEU A 40 -8.12 -16.54 1.47
C LEU A 40 -7.23 -16.31 0.24
N GLU A 41 -7.03 -17.34 -0.58
CA GLU A 41 -6.21 -17.26 -1.78
C GLU A 41 -6.76 -16.22 -2.78
N LEU A 42 -8.09 -16.19 -2.97
CA LEU A 42 -8.75 -15.20 -3.83
C LEU A 42 -8.50 -13.77 -3.33
N LYS A 43 -8.64 -13.52 -2.03
CA LYS A 43 -8.40 -12.18 -1.46
C LYS A 43 -6.93 -11.79 -1.53
N GLN A 44 -6.00 -12.73 -1.32
CA GLN A 44 -4.57 -12.50 -1.53
C GLN A 44 -4.24 -12.16 -2.98
N ARG A 45 -4.85 -12.85 -3.96
CA ARG A 45 -4.72 -12.53 -5.39
C ARG A 45 -5.26 -11.13 -5.70
N HIS A 46 -6.36 -10.72 -5.07
CA HIS A 46 -6.88 -9.35 -5.21
C HIS A 46 -5.90 -8.30 -4.69
N VAL A 47 -5.30 -8.52 -3.52
CA VAL A 47 -4.25 -7.64 -2.97
C VAL A 47 -3.04 -7.56 -3.90
N LEU A 48 -2.62 -8.68 -4.50
CA LEU A 48 -1.53 -8.70 -5.48
C LEU A 48 -1.89 -7.94 -6.77
N ALA A 49 -3.13 -8.03 -7.24
CA ALA A 49 -3.61 -7.28 -8.40
C ALA A 49 -3.57 -5.77 -8.14
N LEU A 50 -4.01 -5.32 -6.96
CA LEU A 50 -3.93 -3.91 -6.56
C LEU A 50 -2.46 -3.43 -6.47
N ARG A 51 -1.56 -4.27 -5.97
CA ARG A 51 -0.12 -3.97 -5.97
C ARG A 51 0.41 -3.80 -7.40
N ALA A 52 0.08 -4.70 -8.32
CA ALA A 52 0.52 -4.62 -9.71
C ALA A 52 -0.05 -3.37 -10.43
N ALA A 53 -1.30 -3.02 -10.17
CA ALA A 53 -1.92 -1.79 -10.67
C ALA A 53 -1.18 -0.54 -10.15
N ARG A 54 -0.83 -0.51 -8.85
CA ARG A 54 -0.03 0.56 -8.25
C ARG A 54 1.35 0.67 -8.92
N GLU A 55 2.06 -0.45 -9.10
CA GLU A 55 3.38 -0.46 -9.76
C GLU A 55 3.30 0.04 -11.20
N THR A 56 2.22 -0.27 -11.92
CA THR A 56 1.97 0.23 -13.29
C THR A 56 1.75 1.74 -13.28
N LEU A 57 0.92 2.25 -12.37
CA LEU A 57 0.65 3.69 -12.24
C LEU A 57 1.91 4.47 -11.84
N VAL A 58 2.76 3.92 -10.98
CA VAL A 58 4.06 4.51 -10.65
C VAL A 58 4.97 4.58 -11.88
N LYS A 59 5.03 3.54 -12.70
CA LYS A 59 5.81 3.56 -13.95
C LYS A 59 5.30 4.62 -14.91
N LEU A 60 3.99 4.68 -15.16
CA LEU A 60 3.38 5.69 -16.02
C LEU A 60 3.66 7.12 -15.52
N LEU A 61 3.58 7.35 -14.20
CA LEU A 61 3.86 8.66 -13.62
C LEU A 61 5.35 9.04 -13.73
N ASN A 62 6.26 8.07 -13.60
CA ASN A 62 7.69 8.27 -13.82
C ASN A 62 8.00 8.60 -15.29
N ASP A 63 7.33 7.92 -16.23
CA ASP A 63 7.51 8.15 -17.67
C ASP A 63 6.96 9.52 -18.09
N GLU A 64 5.83 9.96 -17.50
CA GLU A 64 5.27 11.30 -17.76
C GLU A 64 6.02 12.43 -17.04
N THR A 65 6.58 12.16 -15.84
CA THR A 65 7.25 13.18 -15.02
C THR A 65 8.48 12.62 -14.28
N PRO A 66 9.63 12.46 -14.97
CA PRO A 66 10.82 11.79 -14.43
C PRO A 66 11.38 12.40 -13.13
N GLY A 67 11.05 13.67 -12.83
CA GLY A 67 11.52 14.39 -11.63
C GLY A 67 10.55 14.44 -10.44
N ARG A 68 9.25 14.19 -10.64
CA ARG A 68 8.21 14.38 -9.59
C ARG A 68 7.84 13.08 -8.88
N ALA A 69 7.89 11.97 -9.60
CA ALA A 69 7.51 10.66 -9.09
C ALA A 69 8.52 10.08 -8.08
N ARG A 70 9.80 10.45 -8.14
CA ARG A 70 10.80 10.04 -7.14
C ARG A 70 10.54 10.68 -5.76
N LEU A 71 10.21 11.97 -5.74
CA LEU A 71 9.83 12.67 -4.50
C LEU A 71 8.52 12.15 -3.91
N GLN A 72 7.54 11.80 -4.75
CA GLN A 72 6.29 11.17 -4.28
C GLN A 72 6.49 9.74 -3.78
N HIS A 73 7.35 8.97 -4.44
CA HIS A 73 7.76 7.65 -3.98
C HIS A 73 8.42 7.74 -2.59
N ASP A 74 9.38 8.65 -2.41
CA ASP A 74 10.10 8.80 -1.15
C ASP A 74 9.20 9.32 -0.03
N ALA A 75 8.30 10.26 -0.31
CA ALA A 75 7.30 10.73 0.66
C ALA A 75 6.33 9.62 1.07
N MET A 76 5.93 8.75 0.13
CA MET A 76 5.02 7.64 0.38
C MET A 76 5.72 6.47 1.10
N VAL A 77 7.00 6.20 0.79
CA VAL A 77 7.82 5.24 1.53
C VAL A 77 8.05 5.74 2.96
N ALA A 78 8.31 7.03 3.16
CA ALA A 78 8.40 7.62 4.50
C ALA A 78 7.08 7.51 5.28
N ALA A 79 5.93 7.73 4.62
CA ALA A 79 4.61 7.55 5.23
C ALA A 79 4.28 6.09 5.56
N HIS A 80 4.81 5.12 4.80
CA HIS A 80 4.65 3.69 5.06
C HIS A 80 5.76 3.08 5.94
N GLY A 81 6.85 3.81 6.15
CA GLY A 81 7.96 3.47 7.02
C GLY A 81 7.85 4.07 8.43
N ALA A 82 6.80 4.88 8.69
CA ALA A 82 6.42 5.21 10.05
C ALA A 82 6.08 3.89 10.77
N PRO A 83 6.86 3.48 11.79
CA PRO A 83 6.52 2.30 12.56
C PRO A 83 5.11 2.50 13.12
N ASP A 84 4.31 1.45 12.98
CA ASP A 84 2.99 1.35 13.57
C ASP A 84 3.15 1.56 15.08
N LEU A 85 2.84 2.77 15.58
CA LEU A 85 2.79 3.07 17.01
C LEU A 85 1.62 2.34 17.71
N SER A 86 0.94 1.45 17.00
CA SER A 86 -0.17 0.63 17.46
C SER A 86 0.24 -0.79 17.88
N ASP A 87 1.53 -1.03 18.17
CA ASP A 87 1.99 -2.27 18.81
C ASP A 87 2.24 -2.04 20.32
N PRO A 88 1.19 -2.13 21.18
CA PRO A 88 1.37 -2.21 22.62
C PRO A 88 1.57 -3.67 23.04
N THR A 89 2.76 -4.22 22.84
CA THR A 89 3.22 -5.47 23.47
C THR A 89 4.73 -5.39 23.63
N GLU A 90 5.36 -5.36 24.79
CA GLU A 90 5.01 -5.30 26.21
C GLU A 90 6.18 -4.57 26.91
N PRO A 91 6.02 -4.01 28.11
CA PRO A 91 7.17 -3.62 28.91
C PRO A 91 7.97 -4.88 29.25
N TYR A 92 9.26 -4.87 28.90
CA TYR A 92 10.27 -5.82 29.37
C TYR A 92 10.07 -6.10 30.85
N SER A 93 9.45 -7.23 31.14
CA SER A 93 9.30 -7.76 32.47
C SER A 93 10.29 -8.90 32.61
N GLU A 94 11.21 -8.70 33.55
CA GLU A 94 11.87 -9.70 34.39
C GLU A 94 13.30 -10.20 34.09
N ARG A 95 14.11 -9.96 35.14
CA ARG A 95 15.21 -10.76 35.72
C ARG A 95 16.61 -10.61 35.12
N GLN A 96 17.46 -9.80 35.77
CA GLN A 96 18.26 -10.23 36.94
C GLN A 96 18.71 -9.02 37.77
#